data_AF-A0A830EWC9-F1
#
_entry.id   AF-A0A830EWC9-F1
#
_cell.length_a   1.000
_cell.length_b   1.000
_cell.length_c   1.000
_cell.angle_alpha   90.00
_cell.angle_beta   90.00
_cell.angle_gamma   90.00
#
_symmetry.space_group_name_H-M   'P 1'
#
loop_
_entity.id
_entity.type
_entity.pdbx_description
1 polymer ?
#
loop_
_entity_poly.entity_id
_entity_poly.type
_entity_poly.pdbx_seq_one_letter_code
_entity_poly.pdbx_strand_id
1 'polypeptide(L)'
;MVGSVRVLHVDDEPDFADLTAAYLERTIDSFSVDTAKRADEVIADRPQDTYDCIISDYDMPGMNGLEFLERIREDAPKFPFILYTGKGSEEIAAEAISAGVTDYIQKEPGTSQYAVLANRVQNAVEARRDELEAMRGHRAMNAAWDGISTLDNEGRFTYLNDAYAATFGYERDELLGEHWQKIHSAESLKTVDDEILPAVNENGTWTGETLLERADGTQFIGEHTVASIENDGSVCVVRDRTDREELDKQLRHERERFRLLVDAVENYAMFLLDPDGRIQSWNAGAKQITQYEESDILGEHFSTFHTGKQVADGIPEELLREAGECGKATDRGLRVRKDGSTFWADVTVTVLRENGDIRGFANVIKDITEQIERERRQATAERYREKLYEVTNDTKRRFEQRLVDVLALGVEYLGVDQGHLVAIDPKAGTHEIIATSGDPSLTAPGDITSLSETYCRRTIESDGMLSIYNAEQQGLDDDPAYQRYGIGCYLGAKIELDGELFGTVCFVARDPRSGQFRQDEQAFVELLTRWLKYELSRRDGQIQWPLQS
;
A
#
# COMPACT_ATOMS: atom_id res chain seq x y z
N MET A 1 10.34 14.52 -35.21
CA MET A 1 9.85 15.67 -34.44
C MET A 1 10.91 15.94 -33.39
N VAL A 2 11.67 17.03 -33.53
CA VAL A 2 12.74 17.40 -32.60
C VAL A 2 12.08 17.70 -31.25
N GLY A 3 12.39 16.92 -30.21
CA GLY A 3 11.86 17.14 -28.87
C GLY A 3 12.25 18.53 -28.36
N SER A 4 11.36 19.17 -27.59
CA SER A 4 11.62 20.47 -26.97
C SER A 4 13.00 20.51 -26.30
N VAL A 5 13.72 21.61 -26.47
CA VAL A 5 15.07 21.82 -25.92
C VAL A 5 14.96 22.84 -24.79
N ARG A 6 15.24 22.42 -23.56
CA ARG A 6 15.25 23.30 -22.39
C ARG A 6 16.64 23.84 -22.16
N VAL A 7 16.78 25.15 -22.08
CA VAL A 7 18.06 25.83 -21.93
C VAL A 7 18.02 26.65 -20.66
N LEU A 8 19.08 26.58 -19.85
CA LEU A 8 19.26 27.48 -18.71
C LEU A 8 20.28 28.55 -19.10
N HIS A 9 19.89 29.82 -19.06
CA HIS A 9 20.78 30.95 -19.29
C HIS A 9 21.12 31.65 -17.95
N VAL A 10 22.37 31.59 -17.54
CA VAL A 10 22.85 32.20 -16.29
C VAL A 10 23.70 33.43 -16.62
N ASP A 11 23.21 34.61 -16.24
CA ASP A 11 23.85 35.90 -16.52
C ASP A 11 23.45 36.90 -15.43
N ASP A 12 24.42 37.65 -14.89
CA ASP A 12 24.18 38.59 -13.80
C ASP A 12 23.51 39.90 -14.26
N GLU A 13 23.41 40.13 -15.57
CA GLU A 13 22.63 41.20 -16.20
C GLU A 13 21.22 40.69 -16.60
N PRO A 14 20.18 40.89 -15.77
CA PRO A 14 18.86 40.29 -16.00
C PRO A 14 18.20 40.76 -17.30
N ASP A 15 18.35 42.04 -17.66
CA ASP A 15 17.79 42.58 -18.90
C ASP A 15 18.42 41.93 -20.14
N PHE A 16 19.70 41.57 -20.07
CA PHE A 16 20.40 40.87 -21.14
C PHE A 16 20.05 39.38 -21.16
N ALA A 17 19.88 38.76 -19.99
CA ALA A 17 19.45 37.39 -19.84
C ALA A 17 18.09 37.15 -20.51
N ASP A 18 17.11 38.00 -20.18
CA ASP A 18 15.74 37.94 -20.70
C ASP A 18 15.67 38.26 -22.19
N LEU A 19 16.49 39.22 -22.65
CA LEU A 19 16.62 39.52 -24.08
C LEU A 19 17.17 38.32 -24.86
N THR A 20 18.23 37.69 -24.35
CA THR A 20 18.83 36.50 -24.97
C THR A 20 17.81 35.37 -25.05
N ALA A 21 17.09 35.09 -23.95
CA ALA A 21 16.02 34.09 -23.91
C ALA A 21 14.96 34.33 -24.99
N ALA A 22 14.41 35.55 -25.06
CA ALA A 22 13.37 35.90 -26.04
C ALA A 22 13.86 35.75 -27.50
N TYR A 23 15.12 36.06 -27.78
CA TYR A 23 15.68 35.90 -29.13
C TYR A 23 15.94 34.44 -29.49
N LEU A 24 16.40 33.62 -28.54
CA LEU A 24 16.62 32.19 -28.74
C LEU A 24 15.31 31.45 -29.03
N GLU A 25 14.27 31.69 -28.21
CA GLU A 25 12.93 31.11 -28.41
C GLU A 25 12.29 31.57 -29.71
N ARG A 26 12.53 32.82 -30.14
CA ARG A 26 12.04 33.31 -31.43
C ARG A 26 12.80 32.76 -32.63
N THR A 27 14.05 32.35 -32.44
CA THR A 27 14.89 31.83 -33.54
C THR A 27 14.61 30.35 -33.78
N ILE A 28 14.36 29.58 -32.72
CA ILE A 28 14.05 28.15 -32.78
C ILE A 28 12.81 27.89 -31.92
N ASP A 29 11.67 27.65 -32.56
CA ASP A 29 10.37 27.47 -31.90
C ASP A 29 10.33 26.32 -30.86
N SER A 30 11.27 25.38 -30.90
CA SER A 30 11.36 24.25 -29.96
C SER A 30 12.12 24.56 -28.68
N PHE A 31 12.73 25.74 -28.56
CA PHE A 31 13.49 26.14 -27.37
C PHE A 31 12.56 26.66 -26.28
N SER A 32 12.92 26.36 -25.03
CA SER A 32 12.36 26.96 -23.83
C SER A 32 13.53 27.39 -22.96
N VAL A 33 13.64 28.68 -22.68
CA VAL A 33 14.82 29.25 -22.01
C VAL A 33 14.44 29.82 -20.65
N ASP A 34 14.98 29.21 -19.59
CA ASP A 34 14.87 29.74 -18.23
C ASP A 34 16.10 30.60 -17.92
N THR A 35 15.92 31.71 -17.20
CA THR A 35 17.00 32.64 -16.84
C THR A 35 17.31 32.59 -15.34
N ALA A 36 18.59 32.74 -14.98
CA ALA A 36 19.05 32.85 -13.59
C ALA A 36 20.14 33.90 -13.45
N LYS A 37 20.22 34.55 -12.29
CA LYS A 37 21.14 35.68 -12.06
C LYS A 37 22.49 35.26 -11.50
N ARG A 38 22.54 34.07 -10.88
CA ARG A 38 23.73 33.56 -10.19
C ARG A 38 23.78 32.04 -10.34
N ALA A 39 24.98 31.50 -10.56
CA ALA A 39 25.19 30.06 -10.60
C ALA A 39 24.79 29.38 -9.27
N ASP A 40 25.07 30.01 -8.12
CA ASP A 40 24.72 29.49 -6.79
C ASP A 40 23.22 29.22 -6.60
N GLU A 41 22.35 29.97 -7.29
CA GLU A 41 20.89 29.84 -7.16
C GLU A 41 20.37 28.55 -7.80
N VAL A 42 21.06 28.06 -8.83
CA VAL A 42 20.58 26.95 -9.67
C VAL A 42 21.36 25.66 -9.42
N ILE A 43 22.58 25.76 -8.91
CA ILE A 43 23.49 24.61 -8.79
C ILE A 43 22.99 23.53 -7.83
N ALA A 44 22.28 23.93 -6.78
CA ALA A 44 21.68 23.02 -5.81
C ALA A 44 20.57 22.15 -6.41
N ASP A 45 19.90 22.66 -7.46
CA ASP A 45 18.78 22.00 -8.13
C ASP A 45 19.23 21.05 -9.25
N ARG A 46 20.55 20.83 -9.39
CA ARG A 46 21.16 19.94 -10.40
C ARG A 46 20.61 20.22 -11.80
N PRO A 47 20.92 21.38 -12.39
CA PRO A 47 20.29 21.83 -13.62
C PRO A 47 20.48 20.84 -14.79
N GLN A 48 21.53 20.02 -14.78
CA GLN A 48 21.75 18.94 -15.73
C GLN A 48 20.63 17.87 -15.79
N ASP A 49 19.81 17.75 -14.73
CA ASP A 49 18.70 16.80 -14.66
C ASP A 49 17.43 17.36 -15.32
N THR A 50 17.35 18.67 -15.52
CA THR A 50 16.16 19.39 -15.98
C THR A 50 16.34 20.06 -17.36
N TYR A 51 17.56 20.48 -17.67
CA TYR A 51 17.91 21.21 -18.88
C TYR A 51 18.72 20.34 -19.84
N ASP A 52 18.64 20.66 -21.13
CA ASP A 52 19.44 20.03 -22.19
C ASP A 52 20.78 20.75 -22.42
N CYS A 53 20.85 22.04 -22.09
CA CYS A 53 22.04 22.87 -22.24
C CYS A 53 22.07 24.01 -21.21
N ILE A 54 23.28 24.40 -20.78
CA ILE A 54 23.50 25.61 -19.99
C ILE A 54 24.27 26.61 -20.84
N ILE A 55 23.81 27.86 -20.83
CA ILE A 55 24.54 29.03 -21.33
C ILE A 55 24.93 29.84 -20.09
N SER A 56 26.20 30.16 -19.92
CA SER A 56 26.68 30.88 -18.75
C SER A 56 27.53 32.07 -19.17
N ASP A 57 27.28 33.23 -18.56
CA ASP A 57 28.27 34.29 -18.55
C ASP A 57 29.53 33.86 -17.79
N TYR A 58 30.66 34.45 -18.15
CA TYR A 58 31.94 34.18 -17.49
C TYR A 58 32.09 35.00 -16.20
N ASP A 59 31.78 36.29 -16.23
CA ASP A 59 32.05 37.28 -15.18
C ASP A 59 30.87 37.43 -14.21
N MET A 60 30.49 36.36 -13.52
CA MET A 60 29.36 36.38 -12.58
C MET A 60 29.80 36.61 -11.12
N PRO A 61 29.02 37.36 -10.29
CA PRO A 61 29.36 37.58 -8.89
C PRO A 61 29.26 36.32 -8.02
N GLY A 62 30.36 35.96 -7.37
CA GLY A 62 30.44 34.86 -6.39
C GLY A 62 31.06 33.59 -6.96
N MET A 63 30.50 33.09 -8.07
CA MET A 63 30.99 31.93 -8.81
C MET A 63 31.05 32.28 -10.29
N ASN A 64 32.23 32.20 -10.89
CA ASN A 64 32.42 32.50 -12.31
C ASN A 64 31.95 31.34 -13.21
N GLY A 65 31.82 31.59 -14.51
CA GLY A 65 31.31 30.59 -15.45
C GLY A 65 32.15 29.30 -15.55
N LEU A 66 33.46 29.35 -15.29
CA LEU A 66 34.33 28.16 -15.29
C LEU A 66 34.17 27.34 -14.01
N GLU A 67 34.11 27.99 -12.85
CA GLU A 67 33.82 27.34 -11.57
C GLU A 67 32.44 26.65 -11.62
N PHE A 68 31.47 27.27 -12.28
CA PHE A 68 30.17 26.66 -12.51
C PHE A 68 30.25 25.43 -13.42
N LEU A 69 31.00 25.52 -14.53
CA LEU A 69 31.25 24.39 -15.42
C LEU A 69 31.91 23.21 -14.68
N GLU A 70 32.94 23.46 -13.89
CA GLU A 70 33.63 22.42 -13.11
C GLU A 70 32.64 21.64 -12.23
N ARG A 71 31.74 22.36 -11.56
CA ARG A 71 30.73 21.75 -10.69
C ARG A 71 29.69 20.92 -11.46
N ILE A 72 29.28 21.37 -12.64
CA ILE A 72 28.40 20.59 -13.52
C ILE A 72 29.11 19.34 -14.05
N ARG A 73 30.41 19.44 -14.35
CA ARG A 73 31.22 18.35 -14.88
C ARG A 73 31.48 17.23 -13.87
N GLU A 74 31.46 17.52 -12.56
CA GLU A 74 31.54 16.49 -11.51
C GLU A 74 30.45 15.42 -11.67
N ASP A 75 29.23 15.85 -11.94
CA ASP A 75 28.06 14.96 -12.05
C ASP A 75 27.75 14.57 -13.51
N ALA A 76 28.04 15.46 -14.47
CA ALA A 76 27.73 15.29 -15.88
C ALA A 76 28.90 15.71 -16.78
N PRO A 77 29.91 14.83 -16.97
CA PRO A 77 31.18 15.15 -17.65
C PRO A 77 31.06 15.62 -19.11
N LYS A 78 29.95 15.30 -19.79
CA LYS A 78 29.70 15.66 -21.21
C LYS A 78 28.45 16.54 -21.41
N PHE A 79 27.94 17.15 -20.35
CA PHE A 79 26.73 17.98 -20.45
C PHE A 79 26.96 19.21 -21.34
N PRO A 80 26.05 19.55 -22.28
CA PRO A 80 26.19 20.75 -23.10
C PRO A 80 26.28 22.03 -22.26
N PHE A 81 27.43 22.70 -22.33
CA PHE A 81 27.70 23.93 -21.59
C PHE A 81 28.41 24.93 -22.50
N ILE A 82 27.79 26.08 -22.73
CA ILE A 82 28.31 27.14 -23.60
C ILE A 82 28.65 28.35 -22.74
N LEU A 83 29.90 28.80 -22.83
CA LEU A 83 30.30 30.07 -22.22
C LEU A 83 29.98 31.21 -23.18
N TYR A 84 29.21 32.18 -22.70
CA TYR A 84 28.78 33.35 -23.46
C TYR A 84 29.21 34.62 -22.75
N THR A 85 30.33 35.21 -23.14
CA THR A 85 31.00 36.27 -22.35
C THR A 85 31.15 37.60 -23.09
N GLY A 86 31.09 38.71 -22.35
CA GLY A 86 31.42 40.05 -22.87
C GLY A 86 32.91 40.31 -23.08
N LYS A 87 33.80 39.59 -22.37
CA LYS A 87 35.25 39.78 -22.44
C LYS A 87 35.92 38.70 -23.28
N GLY A 88 36.23 39.01 -24.54
CA GLY A 88 36.96 38.12 -25.45
C GLY A 88 38.48 38.23 -25.36
N SER A 89 39.07 37.88 -24.21
CA SER A 89 40.54 37.74 -24.15
C SER A 89 40.98 36.35 -24.61
N GLU A 90 42.13 36.27 -25.25
CA GLU A 90 42.74 35.00 -25.69
C GLU A 90 43.05 34.06 -24.51
N GLU A 91 43.31 34.64 -23.34
CA GLU A 91 43.55 33.92 -22.07
C GLU A 91 42.28 33.21 -21.57
N ILE A 92 41.13 33.90 -21.56
CA ILE A 92 39.84 33.31 -21.16
C ILE A 92 39.40 32.19 -22.13
N ALA A 93 39.63 32.37 -23.44
CA ALA A 93 39.30 31.34 -24.42
C ALA A 93 40.15 30.06 -24.23
N ALA A 94 41.45 30.21 -23.94
CA ALA A 94 42.33 29.07 -23.67
C ALA A 94 41.96 28.33 -22.38
N GLU A 95 41.58 29.05 -21.33
CA GLU A 95 41.08 28.49 -20.07
C GLU A 95 39.77 27.72 -20.29
N ALA A 96 38.82 28.30 -21.03
CA ALA A 96 37.53 27.66 -21.33
C ALA A 96 37.67 26.35 -22.10
N ILE A 97 38.56 26.30 -23.10
CA ILE A 97 38.86 25.08 -23.85
C ILE A 97 39.50 24.03 -22.92
N SER A 98 40.44 24.45 -22.08
CA SER A 98 41.13 23.54 -21.15
C SER A 98 40.18 22.96 -20.09
N ALA A 99 39.18 23.73 -19.67
CA ALA A 99 38.14 23.30 -18.73
C ALA A 99 37.08 22.38 -19.36
N GLY A 100 37.08 22.19 -20.69
CA GLY A 100 36.16 21.29 -21.37
C GLY A 100 34.76 21.89 -21.60
N VAL A 101 34.70 23.20 -21.87
CA VAL A 101 33.48 23.85 -22.36
C VAL A 101 33.04 23.20 -23.68
N THR A 102 31.73 23.11 -23.91
CA THR A 102 31.21 22.58 -25.18
C THR A 102 31.41 23.56 -26.32
N ASP A 103 31.18 24.85 -26.07
CA ASP A 103 31.51 25.92 -27.02
C ASP A 103 31.73 27.25 -26.27
N TYR A 104 32.40 28.20 -26.92
CA TYR A 104 32.71 29.52 -26.37
C TYR A 104 32.28 30.60 -27.37
N ILE A 105 31.48 31.56 -26.91
CA ILE A 105 30.95 32.65 -27.74
C ILE A 105 31.20 33.98 -27.06
N GLN A 106 31.74 34.93 -27.81
CA GLN A 106 31.89 36.31 -27.36
C GLN A 106 30.63 37.12 -27.72
N LYS A 107 30.12 37.91 -26.78
CA LYS A 107 29.02 38.86 -26.99
C LYS A 107 29.49 39.97 -27.92
N GLU A 108 28.80 40.15 -29.04
CA GLU A 108 29.06 41.20 -30.04
C GLU A 108 27.91 42.22 -30.09
N PRO A 109 28.15 43.48 -30.51
CA PRO A 109 27.06 44.42 -30.72
C PRO A 109 26.17 43.97 -31.90
N GLY A 110 24.87 43.77 -31.65
CA GLY A 110 23.88 43.49 -32.70
C GLY A 110 23.02 42.25 -32.42
N THR A 111 22.12 41.93 -33.37
CA THR A 111 21.14 40.84 -33.22
C THR A 111 21.58 39.53 -33.88
N SER A 112 22.65 39.53 -34.68
CA SER A 112 23.17 38.34 -35.37
C SER A 112 23.79 37.31 -34.42
N GLN A 113 24.33 37.75 -33.28
CA GLN A 113 24.94 36.87 -32.27
C GLN A 113 23.95 35.84 -31.71
N TYR A 114 22.68 36.21 -31.55
CA TYR A 114 21.67 35.32 -30.98
C TYR A 114 21.37 34.14 -31.91
N ALA A 115 21.40 34.36 -33.23
CA ALA A 115 21.24 33.28 -34.21
C ALA A 115 22.44 32.32 -34.19
N VAL A 116 23.66 32.84 -33.97
CA VAL A 116 24.85 31.99 -33.79
C VAL A 116 24.75 31.17 -32.51
N LEU A 117 24.39 31.80 -31.39
CA LEU A 117 24.18 31.13 -30.10
C LEU A 117 23.10 30.04 -30.20
N ALA A 118 21.95 30.32 -30.82
CA ALA A 118 20.88 29.35 -31.03
C ALA A 118 21.37 28.11 -31.78
N ASN A 119 22.11 28.30 -32.87
CA ASN A 119 22.69 27.20 -33.64
C ASN A 119 23.72 26.40 -32.82
N ARG A 120 24.55 27.06 -31.98
CA ARG A 120 25.51 26.36 -31.12
C ARG A 120 24.83 25.50 -30.07
N VAL A 121 23.81 26.04 -29.43
CA VAL A 121 22.98 25.30 -28.47
C VAL A 121 22.34 24.09 -29.15
N GLN A 122 21.72 24.28 -30.32
CA GLN A 122 21.07 23.20 -31.05
C GLN A 122 22.07 22.08 -31.40
N ASN A 123 23.21 22.43 -32.00
CA ASN A 123 24.23 21.45 -32.37
C ASN A 123 24.79 20.69 -31.16
N ALA A 124 25.01 21.38 -30.04
CA ALA A 124 25.51 20.77 -28.82
C ALA A 124 24.51 19.78 -28.21
N VAL A 125 23.22 20.12 -28.22
CA VAL A 125 22.13 19.26 -27.73
C VAL A 125 21.91 18.07 -28.64
N GLU A 126 21.89 18.27 -29.96
CA GLU A 126 21.75 17.20 -30.94
C GLU A 126 22.90 16.19 -30.84
N ALA A 127 24.15 16.65 -30.82
CA ALA A 127 25.32 15.78 -30.66
C ALA A 127 25.25 14.94 -29.37
N ARG A 128 24.76 15.52 -28.27
CA ARG A 128 24.57 14.82 -27.00
C ARG A 128 23.44 13.80 -27.05
N ARG A 129 22.32 14.13 -27.70
CA ARG A 129 21.18 13.22 -27.87
C ARG A 129 21.55 12.03 -28.74
N ASP A 130 22.26 12.25 -29.85
CA ASP A 130 22.76 11.19 -30.73
C ASP A 130 23.71 10.23 -29.97
N GLU A 131 24.61 10.77 -29.15
CA GLU A 131 25.51 9.96 -28.32
C GLU A 131 24.73 9.14 -27.26
N LEU A 132 23.72 9.74 -26.62
CA LEU A 132 22.85 9.06 -25.66
C LEU A 132 22.02 7.95 -26.32
N GLU A 133 21.49 8.20 -27.50
CA GLU A 133 20.70 7.24 -28.27
C GLU A 133 21.58 6.09 -28.76
N ALA A 134 22.78 6.36 -29.26
CA ALA A 134 23.76 5.34 -29.62
C ALA A 134 24.14 4.46 -28.41
N MET A 135 24.38 5.07 -27.25
CA MET A 135 24.64 4.33 -26.00
C MET A 135 23.42 3.54 -25.52
N ARG A 136 22.20 4.07 -25.66
CA ARG A 136 20.96 3.35 -25.32
C ARG A 136 20.70 2.19 -26.26
N GLY A 137 20.92 2.35 -27.56
CA GLY A 137 20.85 1.27 -28.56
C GLY A 137 21.84 0.16 -28.23
N HIS A 138 23.10 0.51 -27.98
CA HIS A 138 24.14 -0.46 -27.59
C HIS A 138 23.81 -1.17 -26.26
N ARG A 139 23.27 -0.46 -25.27
CA ARG A 139 22.82 -1.08 -24.00
C ARG A 139 21.58 -1.95 -24.18
N ALA A 140 20.62 -1.55 -25.00
CA ALA A 140 19.42 -2.33 -25.29
C ALA A 140 19.75 -3.61 -26.06
N MET A 141 20.67 -3.55 -27.02
CA MET A 141 21.18 -4.73 -27.74
C MET A 141 21.97 -5.67 -26.82
N ASN A 142 22.80 -5.12 -25.91
CA ASN A 142 23.47 -5.93 -24.89
C ASN A 142 22.52 -6.54 -23.85
N ALA A 143 21.41 -5.87 -23.54
CA ALA A 143 20.42 -6.32 -22.56
C ALA A 143 19.34 -7.24 -23.14
N ALA A 144 19.38 -7.51 -24.46
CA ALA A 144 18.46 -8.44 -25.09
C ALA A 144 18.74 -9.88 -24.61
N TRP A 145 17.67 -10.63 -24.31
CA TRP A 145 17.77 -12.06 -24.00
C TRP A 145 18.22 -12.91 -25.20
N ASP A 146 17.93 -12.45 -26.42
CA ASP A 146 18.36 -13.11 -27.64
C ASP A 146 19.83 -12.80 -27.92
N GLY A 147 20.56 -13.80 -28.40
CA GLY A 147 21.90 -13.60 -28.90
C GLY A 147 21.86 -12.76 -30.17
N ILE A 148 22.56 -11.63 -30.21
CA ILE A 148 22.66 -10.77 -31.39
C ILE A 148 24.13 -10.69 -31.79
N SER A 149 24.41 -10.87 -33.08
CA SER A 149 25.72 -10.62 -33.68
C SER A 149 25.61 -9.90 -35.02
N THR A 150 26.68 -9.20 -35.41
CA THR A 150 26.88 -8.69 -36.76
C THR A 150 28.20 -9.19 -37.31
N LEU A 151 28.21 -9.47 -38.61
CA LEU A 151 29.34 -9.95 -39.37
C LEU A 151 29.70 -8.92 -40.45
N ASP A 152 30.98 -8.81 -40.80
CA ASP A 152 31.42 -8.08 -42.00
C ASP A 152 31.21 -8.89 -43.29
N ASN A 153 31.57 -8.30 -44.44
CA ASN A 153 31.49 -8.94 -45.75
C ASN A 153 32.43 -10.15 -45.93
N GLU A 154 33.40 -10.34 -45.03
CA GLU A 154 34.29 -11.51 -44.99
C GLU A 154 33.79 -12.59 -44.02
N GLY A 155 32.64 -12.39 -43.38
CA GLY A 155 32.05 -13.34 -42.43
C GLY A 155 32.67 -13.29 -41.04
N ARG A 156 33.30 -12.18 -40.63
CA ARG A 156 33.91 -12.02 -39.31
C ARG A 156 33.04 -11.22 -38.36
N PHE A 157 32.99 -11.62 -37.09
CA PHE A 157 32.21 -10.92 -36.07
C PHE A 157 32.71 -9.49 -35.83
N THR A 158 31.90 -8.50 -36.18
CA THR A 158 32.15 -7.07 -35.90
C THR A 158 31.51 -6.63 -34.59
N TYR A 159 30.42 -7.27 -34.20
CA TYR A 159 29.76 -7.09 -32.90
C TYR A 159 29.08 -8.39 -32.50
N LEU A 160 29.03 -8.64 -31.19
CA LEU A 160 28.12 -9.60 -30.58
C LEU A 160 27.79 -9.17 -29.15
N ASN A 161 26.58 -9.43 -28.70
CA ASN A 161 26.21 -9.23 -27.29
C ASN A 161 26.63 -10.44 -26.42
N ASP A 162 26.58 -10.26 -25.11
CA ASP A 162 27.00 -11.30 -24.15
C ASP A 162 26.07 -12.52 -24.22
N ALA A 163 24.79 -12.32 -24.55
CA ALA A 163 23.83 -13.40 -24.76
C ALA A 163 24.21 -14.30 -25.95
N TYR A 164 24.74 -13.74 -27.05
CA TYR A 164 25.19 -14.51 -28.20
C TYR A 164 26.39 -15.40 -27.82
N ALA A 165 27.39 -14.81 -27.16
CA ALA A 165 28.58 -15.56 -26.70
C ALA A 165 28.19 -16.70 -25.75
N ALA A 166 27.34 -16.41 -24.75
CA ALA A 166 26.85 -17.39 -23.79
C ALA A 166 26.01 -18.51 -24.46
N THR A 167 25.21 -18.18 -25.48
CA THR A 167 24.42 -19.15 -26.24
C THR A 167 25.30 -20.18 -26.96
N PHE A 168 26.51 -19.82 -27.36
CA PHE A 168 27.46 -20.77 -27.95
C PHE A 168 28.50 -21.29 -26.96
N GLY A 169 28.47 -20.84 -25.71
CA GLY A 169 29.41 -21.26 -24.65
C GLY A 169 30.83 -20.69 -24.79
N TYR A 170 30.96 -19.52 -25.42
CA TYR A 170 32.23 -18.81 -25.59
C TYR A 170 32.24 -17.51 -24.78
N GLU A 171 33.42 -16.99 -24.50
CA GLU A 171 33.57 -15.60 -24.05
C GLU A 171 33.50 -14.65 -25.26
N ARG A 172 32.94 -13.46 -25.06
CA ARG A 172 32.73 -12.48 -26.15
C ARG A 172 34.03 -12.16 -26.90
N ASP A 173 35.12 -11.95 -26.16
CA ASP A 173 36.42 -11.59 -26.72
C ASP A 173 37.07 -12.74 -27.51
N GLU A 174 36.62 -13.98 -27.33
CA GLU A 174 37.10 -15.14 -28.10
C GLU A 174 36.45 -15.24 -29.49
N LEU A 175 35.31 -14.58 -29.69
CA LEU A 175 34.55 -14.59 -30.94
C LEU A 175 34.70 -13.29 -31.74
N LEU A 176 34.94 -12.15 -31.10
CA LEU A 176 35.13 -10.88 -31.81
C LEU A 176 36.31 -10.97 -32.82
N GLY A 177 36.04 -10.62 -34.07
CA GLY A 177 37.01 -10.68 -35.18
C GLY A 177 37.24 -12.08 -35.80
N GLU A 178 36.72 -13.13 -35.18
CA GLU A 178 36.79 -14.50 -35.70
C GLU A 178 35.74 -14.73 -36.78
N HIS A 179 35.97 -15.74 -37.62
CA HIS A 179 35.03 -16.11 -38.67
C HIS A 179 33.88 -16.94 -38.09
N TRP A 180 32.63 -16.70 -38.54
CA TRP A 180 31.42 -17.36 -38.01
C TRP A 180 31.51 -18.89 -38.05
N GLN A 181 32.24 -19.48 -39.00
CA GLN A 181 32.46 -20.94 -39.08
C GLN A 181 33.10 -21.55 -37.82
N LYS A 182 33.79 -20.76 -36.98
CA LYS A 182 34.42 -21.22 -35.73
C LYS A 182 33.42 -21.86 -34.76
N ILE A 183 32.16 -21.40 -34.78
CA ILE A 183 31.11 -21.87 -33.86
C ILE A 183 30.22 -22.96 -34.47
N HIS A 184 30.52 -23.45 -35.68
CA HIS A 184 29.73 -24.49 -36.35
C HIS A 184 30.49 -25.81 -36.48
N SER A 185 29.78 -26.91 -36.23
CA SER A 185 30.26 -28.25 -36.55
C SER A 185 30.23 -28.51 -38.07
N ALA A 186 30.95 -29.53 -38.53
CA ALA A 186 30.95 -29.93 -39.94
C ALA A 186 29.56 -30.36 -40.45
N GLU A 187 28.64 -30.73 -39.56
CA GLU A 187 27.26 -31.07 -39.88
C GLU A 187 26.40 -29.81 -39.99
N SER A 188 26.54 -28.86 -39.07
CA SER A 188 25.82 -27.57 -39.11
C SER A 188 26.28 -26.66 -40.28
N LEU A 189 27.54 -26.75 -40.71
CA LEU A 189 28.06 -26.00 -41.87
C LEU A 189 27.33 -26.36 -43.17
N LYS A 190 26.87 -27.60 -43.33
CA LYS A 190 26.12 -28.01 -44.53
C LYS A 190 24.80 -27.26 -44.63
N THR A 191 24.07 -27.13 -43.53
CA THR A 191 22.81 -26.37 -43.51
C THR A 191 23.06 -24.88 -43.81
N VAL A 192 24.17 -24.32 -43.32
CA VAL A 192 24.51 -22.92 -43.62
C VAL A 192 24.84 -22.73 -45.10
N ASP A 193 25.65 -23.60 -45.69
CA ASP A 193 26.08 -23.50 -47.09
C ASP A 193 24.95 -23.85 -48.09
N ASP A 194 24.14 -24.86 -47.79
CA ASP A 194 23.11 -25.37 -48.70
C ASP A 194 21.78 -24.62 -48.60
N GLU A 195 21.48 -23.98 -47.46
CA GLU A 195 20.17 -23.38 -47.19
C GLU A 195 20.23 -21.90 -46.78
N ILE A 196 21.01 -21.57 -45.75
CA ILE A 196 20.97 -20.23 -45.13
C ILE A 196 21.64 -19.18 -46.03
N LEU A 197 22.88 -19.39 -46.46
CA LEU A 197 23.61 -18.42 -47.30
C LEU A 197 22.92 -18.18 -48.66
N PRO A 198 22.44 -19.21 -49.39
CA PRO A 198 21.67 -19.00 -50.61
C PRO A 198 20.40 -18.18 -50.38
N ALA A 199 19.64 -18.49 -49.32
CA ALA A 199 18.39 -17.79 -49.02
C ALA A 199 18.62 -16.32 -48.61
N VAL A 200 19.67 -16.02 -47.84
CA VAL A 200 20.03 -14.64 -47.49
C VAL A 200 20.49 -13.87 -48.72
N ASN A 201 21.28 -14.49 -49.61
CA ASN A 201 21.73 -13.85 -50.85
C ASN A 201 20.59 -13.58 -51.85
N GLU A 202 19.61 -14.48 -51.94
CA GLU A 202 18.47 -14.34 -52.87
C GLU A 202 17.35 -13.45 -52.32
N ASN A 203 17.04 -13.55 -51.04
CA ASN A 203 15.85 -12.94 -50.42
C ASN A 203 16.17 -11.83 -49.41
N GLY A 204 17.46 -11.57 -49.12
CA GLY A 204 17.91 -10.59 -48.14
C GLY A 204 17.77 -11.02 -46.67
N THR A 205 17.02 -12.10 -46.39
CA THR A 205 16.80 -12.63 -45.04
C THR A 205 16.49 -14.13 -45.08
N TRP A 206 16.82 -14.83 -43.99
CA TRP A 206 16.43 -16.21 -43.71
C TRP A 206 16.03 -16.32 -42.24
N THR A 207 14.98 -17.09 -41.97
CA THR A 207 14.52 -17.41 -40.61
C THR A 207 14.17 -18.88 -40.52
N GLY A 208 14.66 -19.56 -39.49
CA GLY A 208 14.37 -20.98 -39.28
C GLY A 208 15.03 -21.56 -38.03
N GLU A 209 14.76 -22.84 -37.78
CA GLU A 209 15.35 -23.61 -36.69
C GLU A 209 16.46 -24.51 -37.23
N THR A 210 17.62 -24.53 -36.55
CA THR A 210 18.71 -25.46 -36.87
C THR A 210 19.29 -26.09 -35.62
N LEU A 211 19.89 -27.27 -35.79
CA LEU A 211 20.67 -27.91 -34.75
C LEU A 211 22.07 -27.28 -34.71
N LEU A 212 22.38 -26.65 -33.59
CA LEU A 212 23.64 -25.95 -33.31
C LEU A 212 24.38 -26.65 -32.16
N GLU A 213 25.67 -26.37 -32.03
CA GLU A 213 26.55 -26.98 -31.04
C GLU A 213 27.30 -25.89 -30.27
N ARG A 214 27.46 -26.08 -28.95
CA ARG A 214 28.24 -25.19 -28.09
C ARG A 214 29.71 -25.60 -28.03
N ALA A 215 30.56 -24.74 -27.47
CA ALA A 215 31.98 -25.00 -27.26
C ALA A 215 32.29 -26.28 -26.46
N ASP A 216 31.38 -26.69 -25.56
CA ASP A 216 31.50 -27.91 -24.75
C ASP A 216 31.01 -29.19 -25.46
N GLY A 217 30.53 -29.07 -26.70
CA GLY A 217 30.00 -30.15 -27.52
C GLY A 217 28.51 -30.47 -27.28
N THR A 218 27.81 -29.71 -26.44
CA THR A 218 26.36 -29.87 -26.26
C THR A 218 25.57 -29.32 -27.45
N GLN A 219 24.55 -30.05 -27.88
CA GLN A 219 23.70 -29.64 -29.01
C GLN A 219 22.42 -28.96 -28.53
N PHE A 220 21.97 -27.94 -29.26
CA PHE A 220 20.73 -27.22 -28.98
C PHE A 220 20.00 -26.82 -30.27
N ILE A 221 18.69 -26.59 -30.20
CA ILE A 221 17.91 -26.08 -31.33
C ILE A 221 17.92 -24.56 -31.27
N GLY A 222 18.59 -23.93 -32.23
CA GLY A 222 18.61 -22.48 -32.38
C GLY A 222 17.56 -22.03 -33.39
N GLU A 223 16.56 -21.29 -32.91
CA GLU A 223 15.72 -20.44 -33.76
C GLU A 223 16.53 -19.20 -34.08
N HIS A 224 16.83 -18.95 -35.36
CA HIS A 224 17.63 -17.80 -35.73
C HIS A 224 17.12 -17.11 -36.99
N THR A 225 17.37 -15.80 -37.04
CA THR A 225 17.13 -14.96 -38.20
C THR A 225 18.45 -14.36 -38.64
N VAL A 226 18.79 -14.53 -39.91
CA VAL A 226 19.97 -13.95 -40.55
C VAL A 226 19.49 -12.99 -41.63
N ALA A 227 19.89 -11.73 -41.55
CA ALA A 227 19.54 -10.72 -42.54
C ALA A 227 20.79 -10.03 -43.08
N SER A 228 20.81 -9.76 -44.39
CA SER A 228 21.86 -8.95 -45.01
C SER A 228 21.65 -7.48 -44.65
N ILE A 229 22.75 -6.79 -44.36
CA ILE A 229 22.80 -5.33 -44.24
C ILE A 229 23.41 -4.83 -45.56
N GLU A 230 22.71 -3.96 -46.29
CA GLU A 230 23.17 -3.49 -47.61
C GLU A 230 24.61 -2.94 -47.55
N ASN A 231 25.55 -3.64 -48.21
CA ASN A 231 26.99 -3.35 -48.30
C ASN A 231 27.82 -3.45 -47.00
N ASP A 232 27.23 -3.81 -45.86
CA ASP A 232 27.88 -3.75 -44.53
C ASP A 232 27.84 -5.09 -43.76
N GLY A 233 27.68 -6.20 -44.49
CA GLY A 233 27.70 -7.56 -43.96
C GLY A 233 26.33 -8.10 -43.57
N SER A 234 26.22 -8.79 -42.43
CA SER A 234 24.96 -9.45 -42.00
C SER A 234 24.71 -9.36 -40.50
N VAL A 235 23.45 -9.39 -40.09
CA VAL A 235 23.03 -9.50 -38.70
C VAL A 235 22.42 -10.87 -38.45
N CYS A 236 22.78 -11.49 -37.32
CA CYS A 236 22.21 -12.74 -36.86
C CYS A 236 21.63 -12.56 -35.47
N VAL A 237 20.35 -12.94 -35.31
CA VAL A 237 19.68 -13.07 -34.02
C VAL A 237 19.42 -14.54 -33.78
N VAL A 238 19.84 -15.09 -32.64
CA VAL A 238 19.66 -16.51 -32.27
C VAL A 238 19.03 -16.62 -30.89
N ARG A 239 18.05 -17.52 -30.78
CA ARG A 239 17.40 -17.91 -29.54
C ARG A 239 17.50 -19.42 -29.37
N ASP A 240 17.98 -19.84 -28.21
CA ASP A 240 17.95 -21.25 -27.82
C ASP A 240 16.52 -21.66 -27.41
N ARG A 241 15.97 -22.68 -28.08
CA ARG A 241 14.62 -23.21 -27.86
C ARG A 241 14.58 -24.38 -26.86
N THR A 242 15.71 -24.74 -26.23
CA THR A 242 15.82 -25.95 -25.40
C THR A 242 15.25 -25.77 -23.97
N ASP A 243 14.86 -24.56 -23.57
CA ASP A 243 14.41 -24.22 -22.20
C ASP A 243 12.94 -24.56 -21.88
N ARG A 244 12.53 -25.80 -22.19
CA ARG A 244 11.24 -26.37 -21.74
C ARG A 244 11.17 -26.49 -20.21
N GLU A 245 12.31 -26.70 -19.55
CA GLU A 245 12.39 -26.79 -18.09
C GLU A 245 12.30 -25.42 -17.40
N GLU A 246 12.80 -24.35 -18.03
CA GLU A 246 12.75 -23.00 -17.47
C GLU A 246 11.33 -22.41 -17.60
N LEU A 247 10.61 -22.67 -18.69
CA LEU A 247 9.19 -22.35 -18.79
C LEU A 247 8.35 -23.13 -17.75
N ASP A 248 8.61 -24.43 -17.56
CA ASP A 248 7.94 -25.21 -16.51
C ASP A 248 8.33 -24.76 -15.10
N LYS A 249 9.56 -24.27 -14.87
CA LYS A 249 9.97 -23.68 -13.60
C LYS A 249 9.33 -22.31 -13.39
N GLN A 250 9.29 -21.45 -14.39
CA GLN A 250 8.62 -20.15 -14.32
C GLN A 250 7.12 -20.31 -14.09
N LEU A 251 6.46 -21.23 -14.80
CA LEU A 251 5.05 -21.55 -14.57
C LEU A 251 4.81 -22.16 -13.19
N ARG A 252 5.70 -23.06 -12.71
CA ARG A 252 5.63 -23.57 -11.34
C ARG A 252 5.82 -22.46 -10.30
N HIS A 253 6.78 -21.57 -10.54
CA HIS A 253 7.12 -20.45 -9.65
C HIS A 253 6.02 -19.37 -9.62
N GLU A 254 5.40 -19.05 -10.76
CA GLU A 254 4.23 -18.18 -10.82
C GLU A 254 3.01 -18.82 -10.17
N ARG A 255 2.74 -20.12 -10.41
CA ARG A 255 1.66 -20.84 -9.74
C ARG A 255 1.86 -20.89 -8.23
N GLU A 256 3.09 -21.13 -7.78
CA GLU A 256 3.44 -21.17 -6.36
C GLU A 256 3.35 -19.77 -5.73
N ARG A 257 3.85 -18.73 -6.40
CA ARG A 257 3.69 -17.33 -5.97
C ARG A 257 2.22 -16.92 -5.91
N PHE A 258 1.42 -17.26 -6.91
CA PHE A 258 -0.01 -16.97 -6.92
C PHE A 258 -0.72 -17.70 -5.77
N ARG A 259 -0.40 -18.98 -5.54
CA ARG A 259 -0.93 -19.73 -4.39
C ARG A 259 -0.58 -19.06 -3.06
N LEU A 260 0.68 -18.66 -2.88
CA LEU A 260 1.14 -17.95 -1.68
C LEU A 260 0.44 -16.60 -1.49
N LEU A 261 0.17 -15.85 -2.56
CA LEU A 261 -0.58 -14.59 -2.49
C LEU A 261 -2.05 -14.81 -2.10
N VAL A 262 -2.70 -15.84 -2.65
CA VAL A 262 -4.09 -16.20 -2.31
C VAL A 262 -4.20 -16.76 -0.88
N ASP A 263 -3.20 -17.50 -0.42
CA ASP A 263 -3.14 -18.02 0.96
C ASP A 263 -2.78 -16.93 1.98
N ALA A 264 -2.01 -15.90 1.59
CA ALA A 264 -1.70 -14.77 2.47
C ALA A 264 -2.92 -13.89 2.81
N VAL A 265 -4.02 -14.01 2.06
CA VAL A 265 -5.26 -13.29 2.34
C VAL A 265 -6.13 -14.09 3.30
N GLU A 266 -5.79 -14.03 4.59
CA GLU A 266 -6.47 -14.79 5.66
C GLU A 266 -7.91 -14.33 5.92
N ASN A 267 -8.22 -13.05 5.68
CA ASN A 267 -9.53 -12.44 5.94
C ASN A 267 -10.60 -12.75 4.87
N TYR A 268 -10.26 -13.55 3.85
CA TYR A 268 -11.17 -13.89 2.77
C TYR A 268 -11.13 -15.40 2.46
N ALA A 269 -12.30 -16.02 2.43
CA ALA A 269 -12.44 -17.35 1.87
C ALA A 269 -12.50 -17.23 0.35
N MET A 270 -11.62 -17.93 -0.35
CA MET A 270 -11.61 -17.97 -1.81
C MET A 270 -11.58 -19.43 -2.27
N PHE A 271 -12.53 -19.77 -3.13
CA PHE A 271 -12.61 -21.09 -3.73
C PHE A 271 -13.27 -21.04 -5.11
N LEU A 272 -12.91 -22.01 -5.93
CA LEU A 272 -13.53 -22.23 -7.23
C LEU A 272 -14.64 -23.27 -7.11
N LEU A 273 -15.68 -23.09 -7.91
CA LEU A 273 -16.80 -24.00 -8.09
C LEU A 273 -16.81 -24.51 -9.52
N ASP A 274 -17.20 -25.77 -9.70
CA ASP A 274 -17.59 -26.30 -11.01
C ASP A 274 -18.95 -25.73 -11.46
N PRO A 275 -19.42 -26.00 -12.70
CA PRO A 275 -20.71 -25.50 -13.19
C PRO A 275 -21.91 -25.96 -12.36
N ASP A 276 -21.78 -27.06 -11.62
CA ASP A 276 -22.83 -27.62 -10.75
C ASP A 276 -22.73 -27.11 -9.30
N GLY A 277 -21.81 -26.18 -9.00
CA GLY A 277 -21.67 -25.57 -7.67
C GLY A 277 -20.82 -26.35 -6.68
N ARG A 278 -20.00 -27.32 -7.15
CA ARG A 278 -19.12 -28.14 -6.30
C ARG A 278 -17.73 -27.53 -6.18
N ILE A 279 -17.17 -27.59 -4.99
CA ILE A 279 -15.92 -26.92 -4.63
C ILE A 279 -14.72 -27.63 -5.25
N GLN A 280 -13.88 -26.91 -5.98
CA GLN A 280 -12.71 -27.42 -6.71
C GLN A 280 -11.37 -26.94 -6.13
N SER A 281 -11.36 -25.86 -5.36
CA SER A 281 -10.14 -25.35 -4.72
C SER A 281 -10.46 -24.80 -3.34
N TRP A 282 -9.43 -24.62 -2.52
CA TRP A 282 -9.59 -24.14 -1.14
C TRP A 282 -8.35 -23.36 -0.71
N ASN A 283 -8.50 -22.10 -0.31
CA ASN A 283 -7.38 -21.31 0.24
C ASN A 283 -7.33 -21.38 1.78
N ALA A 284 -6.21 -20.91 2.36
CA ALA A 284 -6.03 -20.84 3.81
C ALA A 284 -7.14 -20.03 4.52
N GLY A 285 -7.57 -18.89 3.93
CA GLY A 285 -8.65 -18.07 4.49
C GLY A 285 -10.00 -18.80 4.53
N ALA A 286 -10.30 -19.65 3.54
CA ALA A 286 -11.54 -20.44 3.51
C ALA A 286 -11.59 -21.46 4.64
N LYS A 287 -10.46 -22.10 4.94
CA LYS A 287 -10.32 -22.96 6.12
C LYS A 287 -10.55 -22.18 7.41
N GLN A 288 -9.91 -21.02 7.59
CA GLN A 288 -10.04 -20.24 8.82
C GLN A 288 -11.47 -19.75 9.07
N ILE A 289 -12.13 -19.22 8.04
CA ILE A 289 -13.47 -18.62 8.17
C ILE A 289 -14.56 -19.69 8.33
N THR A 290 -14.51 -20.76 7.53
CA THR A 290 -15.60 -21.76 7.49
C THR A 290 -15.35 -22.97 8.40
N GLN A 291 -14.11 -23.14 8.88
CA GLN A 291 -13.62 -24.28 9.68
C GLN A 291 -13.64 -25.64 8.97
N TYR A 292 -13.79 -25.65 7.65
CA TYR A 292 -13.63 -26.86 6.85
C TYR A 292 -12.18 -27.05 6.43
N GLU A 293 -11.67 -28.27 6.63
CA GLU A 293 -10.42 -28.70 6.02
C GLU A 293 -10.64 -28.94 4.53
N GLU A 294 -9.61 -28.68 3.72
CA GLU A 294 -9.66 -28.91 2.27
C GLU A 294 -10.07 -30.36 1.94
N SER A 295 -9.54 -31.33 2.67
CA SER A 295 -9.85 -32.76 2.48
C SER A 295 -11.33 -33.12 2.68
N ASP A 296 -12.07 -32.30 3.45
CA ASP A 296 -13.45 -32.59 3.82
C ASP A 296 -14.46 -31.89 2.89
N ILE A 297 -14.02 -30.89 2.13
CA ILE A 297 -14.90 -29.94 1.43
C ILE A 297 -14.75 -29.97 -0.09
N LEU A 298 -13.61 -30.45 -0.60
CA LEU A 298 -13.43 -30.62 -2.05
C LEU A 298 -14.46 -31.61 -2.62
N GLY A 299 -15.14 -31.20 -3.69
CA GLY A 299 -16.21 -31.97 -4.35
C GLY A 299 -17.60 -31.82 -3.71
N GLU A 300 -17.67 -31.30 -2.49
CA GLU A 300 -18.95 -30.97 -1.84
C GLU A 300 -19.59 -29.74 -2.46
N HIS A 301 -20.91 -29.65 -2.36
CA HIS A 301 -21.65 -28.51 -2.87
C HIS A 301 -21.58 -27.33 -1.90
N PHE A 302 -21.40 -26.10 -2.41
CA PHE A 302 -21.24 -24.91 -1.57
C PHE A 302 -22.50 -24.53 -0.74
N SER A 303 -23.63 -25.20 -0.99
CA SER A 303 -24.84 -25.07 -0.17
C SER A 303 -24.62 -25.47 1.30
N THR A 304 -23.57 -26.22 1.62
CA THR A 304 -23.20 -26.57 3.02
C THR A 304 -22.92 -25.35 3.90
N PHE A 305 -22.53 -24.21 3.33
CA PHE A 305 -22.34 -22.95 4.07
C PHE A 305 -23.66 -22.23 4.37
N HIS A 306 -24.78 -22.68 3.81
CA HIS A 306 -26.09 -22.04 3.95
C HIS A 306 -26.90 -22.74 5.05
N THR A 307 -27.78 -21.97 5.71
CA THR A 307 -28.74 -22.54 6.66
C THR A 307 -29.72 -23.46 5.93
N GLY A 308 -30.29 -24.44 6.64
CA GLY A 308 -31.28 -25.35 6.05
C GLY A 308 -32.49 -24.63 5.42
N LYS A 309 -32.87 -23.47 5.96
CA LYS A 309 -33.89 -22.61 5.35
C LYS A 309 -33.45 -22.03 4.01
N GLN A 310 -32.24 -21.45 3.94
CA GLN A 310 -31.70 -20.90 2.70
C GLN A 310 -31.56 -21.96 1.60
N VAL A 311 -31.19 -23.18 1.96
CA VAL A 311 -31.14 -24.32 1.01
C VAL A 311 -32.55 -24.69 0.55
N ALA A 312 -33.52 -24.78 1.46
CA ALA A 312 -34.91 -25.07 1.10
C ALA A 312 -35.55 -23.96 0.22
N ASP A 313 -35.14 -22.71 0.41
CA ASP A 313 -35.57 -21.54 -0.36
C ASP A 313 -34.84 -21.42 -1.72
N GLY A 314 -33.87 -22.31 -2.03
CA GLY A 314 -33.15 -22.34 -3.30
C GLY A 314 -32.13 -21.21 -3.50
N ILE A 315 -31.68 -20.58 -2.40
CA ILE A 315 -30.76 -19.44 -2.44
C ILE A 315 -29.40 -19.78 -3.11
N PRO A 316 -28.77 -20.94 -2.84
CA PRO A 316 -27.50 -21.29 -3.51
C PRO A 316 -27.66 -21.38 -5.03
N GLU A 317 -28.71 -22.02 -5.51
CA GLU A 317 -28.96 -22.22 -6.94
C GLU A 317 -29.27 -20.89 -7.63
N GLU A 318 -30.05 -20.02 -6.97
CA GLU A 318 -30.34 -18.67 -7.47
C GLU A 318 -29.07 -17.82 -7.59
N LEU A 319 -28.14 -17.92 -6.63
CA LEU A 319 -26.85 -17.21 -6.69
C LEU A 319 -25.98 -17.64 -7.88
N LEU A 320 -25.92 -18.95 -8.17
CA LEU A 320 -25.20 -19.45 -9.35
C LEU A 320 -25.88 -19.02 -10.65
N ARG A 321 -27.22 -19.07 -10.69
CA ARG A 321 -28.01 -18.64 -11.85
C ARG A 321 -27.80 -17.16 -12.16
N GLU A 322 -27.92 -16.29 -11.16
CA GLU A 322 -27.70 -14.85 -11.30
C GLU A 322 -26.27 -14.55 -11.75
N ALA A 323 -25.26 -15.19 -11.14
CA ALA A 323 -23.87 -15.03 -11.58
C ALA A 323 -23.66 -15.49 -13.02
N GLY A 324 -24.32 -16.59 -13.42
CA GLY A 324 -24.29 -17.13 -14.77
C GLY A 324 -24.97 -16.23 -15.81
N GLU A 325 -25.99 -15.46 -15.45
CA GLU A 325 -26.70 -14.54 -16.35
C GLU A 325 -26.04 -13.16 -16.41
N CYS A 326 -25.69 -12.59 -15.24
CA CYS A 326 -25.23 -11.21 -15.09
C CYS A 326 -23.70 -11.08 -15.05
N GLY A 327 -22.97 -12.19 -14.98
CA GLY A 327 -21.51 -12.23 -14.80
C GLY A 327 -21.07 -12.28 -13.34
N LYS A 328 -21.89 -11.77 -12.43
CA LYS A 328 -21.63 -11.69 -10.99
C LYS A 328 -22.95 -11.72 -10.21
N ALA A 329 -22.94 -12.33 -9.03
CA ALA A 329 -23.98 -12.22 -8.01
C ALA A 329 -23.36 -11.88 -6.65
N THR A 330 -24.12 -11.22 -5.79
CA THR A 330 -23.68 -10.88 -4.43
C THR A 330 -24.76 -11.19 -3.42
N ASP A 331 -24.39 -11.75 -2.27
CA ASP A 331 -25.28 -11.95 -1.14
C ASP A 331 -24.64 -11.47 0.16
N ARG A 332 -25.45 -10.88 1.03
CA ARG A 332 -25.04 -10.52 2.39
C ARG A 332 -26.00 -11.17 3.38
N GLY A 333 -25.51 -12.14 4.14
CA GLY A 333 -26.37 -12.93 5.00
C GLY A 333 -25.62 -13.82 5.97
N LEU A 334 -26.39 -14.51 6.82
CA LEU A 334 -25.84 -15.53 7.71
C LEU A 334 -25.35 -16.73 6.89
N ARG A 335 -24.25 -17.31 7.36
CA ARG A 335 -23.64 -18.56 6.91
C ARG A 335 -23.32 -19.45 8.09
N VAL A 336 -23.11 -20.74 7.83
CA VAL A 336 -22.89 -21.77 8.84
C VAL A 336 -21.48 -22.33 8.69
N ARG A 337 -20.75 -22.46 9.80
CA ARG A 337 -19.44 -23.10 9.88
C ARG A 337 -19.57 -24.60 10.12
N LYS A 338 -18.46 -25.34 10.01
CA LYS A 338 -18.43 -26.79 10.27
C LYS A 338 -18.92 -27.17 11.68
N ASP A 339 -18.63 -26.36 12.70
CA ASP A 339 -19.09 -26.59 14.08
C ASP A 339 -20.58 -26.24 14.31
N GLY A 340 -21.28 -25.73 13.29
CA GLY A 340 -22.67 -25.29 13.36
C GLY A 340 -22.86 -23.86 13.87
N SER A 341 -21.80 -23.16 14.26
CA SER A 341 -21.85 -21.73 14.56
C SER A 341 -22.18 -20.92 13.31
N THR A 342 -22.75 -19.73 13.50
CA THR A 342 -23.10 -18.85 12.38
C THR A 342 -22.22 -17.63 12.32
N PHE A 343 -22.14 -17.03 11.13
CA PHE A 343 -21.43 -15.78 10.88
C PHE A 343 -22.08 -14.96 9.80
N TRP A 344 -21.86 -13.66 9.85
CA TRP A 344 -22.28 -12.77 8.78
C TRP A 344 -21.23 -12.76 7.67
N ALA A 345 -21.68 -13.07 6.48
CA ALA A 345 -20.87 -13.12 5.28
C ALA A 345 -21.29 -12.02 4.30
N ASP A 346 -20.30 -11.42 3.64
CA ASP A 346 -20.45 -10.71 2.38
C ASP A 346 -19.83 -11.58 1.28
N VAL A 347 -20.67 -12.07 0.38
CA VAL A 347 -20.35 -13.09 -0.61
C VAL A 347 -20.42 -12.49 -2.00
N THR A 348 -19.38 -12.71 -2.80
CA THR A 348 -19.38 -12.43 -4.24
C THR A 348 -19.12 -13.71 -5.02
N VAL A 349 -20.01 -14.02 -5.96
CA VAL A 349 -19.88 -15.14 -6.89
C VAL A 349 -19.70 -14.57 -8.29
N THR A 350 -18.59 -14.92 -8.95
CA THR A 350 -18.27 -14.44 -10.31
C THR A 350 -18.19 -15.63 -11.26
N VAL A 351 -18.86 -15.56 -12.41
CA VAL A 351 -18.80 -16.63 -13.41
C VAL A 351 -17.45 -16.66 -14.10
N LEU A 352 -16.92 -17.86 -14.32
CA LEU A 352 -15.72 -18.11 -15.11
C LEU A 352 -16.14 -18.69 -16.46
N ARG A 353 -15.73 -18.02 -17.55
CA ARG A 353 -16.05 -18.44 -18.92
C ARG A 353 -14.80 -18.76 -19.71
N GLU A 354 -14.91 -19.75 -20.58
CA GLU A 354 -13.92 -20.03 -21.61
C GLU A 354 -14.66 -20.24 -22.93
N ASN A 355 -14.29 -19.48 -23.98
CA ASN A 355 -14.93 -19.54 -25.30
C ASN A 355 -16.46 -19.31 -25.29
N GLY A 356 -16.98 -18.62 -24.27
CA GLY A 356 -18.42 -18.34 -24.09
C GLY A 356 -19.15 -19.32 -23.16
N ASP A 357 -18.57 -20.50 -22.92
CA ASP A 357 -19.15 -21.53 -22.04
C ASP A 357 -18.78 -21.30 -20.58
N ILE A 358 -19.70 -21.61 -19.67
CA ILE A 358 -19.46 -21.54 -18.22
C ILE A 358 -18.56 -22.71 -17.83
N ARG A 359 -17.35 -22.38 -17.34
CA ARG A 359 -16.41 -23.35 -16.77
C ARG A 359 -16.60 -23.58 -15.28
N GLY A 360 -17.25 -22.63 -14.60
CA GLY A 360 -17.45 -22.66 -13.17
C GLY A 360 -17.62 -21.26 -12.60
N PHE A 361 -17.40 -21.12 -11.30
CA PHE A 361 -17.55 -19.85 -10.58
C PHE A 361 -16.41 -19.63 -9.60
N ALA A 362 -15.99 -18.38 -9.42
CA ALA A 362 -15.14 -17.97 -8.32
C ALA A 362 -16.00 -17.43 -7.18
N ASN A 363 -15.85 -17.99 -5.98
CA ASN A 363 -16.56 -17.56 -4.79
C ASN A 363 -15.58 -16.87 -3.83
N VAL A 364 -15.93 -15.67 -3.39
CA VAL A 364 -15.19 -14.89 -2.40
C VAL A 364 -16.12 -14.57 -1.24
N ILE A 365 -15.74 -14.97 -0.04
CA ILE A 365 -16.49 -14.70 1.20
C ILE A 365 -15.64 -13.85 2.12
N LYS A 366 -16.19 -12.73 2.56
CA LYS A 366 -15.65 -11.93 3.65
C LYS A 366 -16.48 -12.14 4.91
N ASP A 367 -15.83 -12.53 6.01
CA ASP A 367 -16.46 -12.51 7.33
C ASP A 367 -16.60 -11.06 7.79
N ILE A 368 -17.83 -10.61 7.99
CA ILE A 368 -18.18 -9.25 8.43
C ILE A 368 -18.85 -9.26 9.80
N THR A 369 -18.74 -10.36 10.54
CA THR A 369 -19.36 -10.52 11.87
C THR A 369 -18.85 -9.46 12.83
N GLU A 370 -17.53 -9.32 12.96
CA GLU A 370 -16.92 -8.33 13.84
C GLU A 370 -17.33 -6.89 13.46
N GLN A 371 -17.42 -6.60 12.16
CA GLN A 371 -17.87 -5.30 11.68
C GLN A 371 -19.33 -5.02 12.11
N ILE A 372 -20.25 -5.96 11.89
CA ILE A 372 -21.66 -5.82 12.28
C ILE A 372 -21.79 -5.71 13.80
N GLU A 373 -21.04 -6.50 14.55
CA GLU A 373 -21.05 -6.41 16.02
C GLU A 373 -20.51 -5.07 16.51
N ARG A 374 -19.48 -4.52 15.86
CA ARG A 374 -18.95 -3.19 16.18
C ARG A 374 -19.98 -2.11 15.88
N GLU A 375 -20.62 -2.16 14.71
CA GLU A 375 -21.69 -1.23 14.32
C GLU A 375 -22.87 -1.29 15.31
N ARG A 376 -23.29 -2.50 15.70
CA ARG A 376 -24.35 -2.69 16.71
C ARG A 376 -23.95 -2.14 18.08
N ARG A 377 -22.72 -2.40 18.53
CA ARG A 377 -22.21 -1.86 19.81
C ARG A 377 -22.21 -0.33 19.79
N GLN A 378 -21.73 0.28 18.71
CA GLN A 378 -21.71 1.73 18.55
C GLN A 378 -23.13 2.32 18.54
N ALA A 379 -24.06 1.73 17.78
CA ALA A 379 -25.44 2.18 17.75
C ALA A 379 -26.13 2.07 19.12
N THR A 380 -25.88 0.99 19.86
CA THR A 380 -26.38 0.83 21.23
C THR A 380 -25.80 1.90 22.16
N ALA A 381 -24.48 2.11 22.13
CA ALA A 381 -23.82 3.13 22.95
C ALA A 381 -24.36 4.54 22.68
N GLU A 382 -24.56 4.89 21.41
CA GLU A 382 -25.13 6.17 21.00
C GLU A 382 -26.56 6.34 21.52
N ARG A 383 -27.41 5.32 21.36
CA ARG A 383 -28.78 5.31 21.87
C ARG A 383 -28.85 5.52 23.39
N TYR A 384 -28.00 4.86 24.17
CA TYR A 384 -28.00 5.05 25.64
C TYR A 384 -27.45 6.42 26.04
N ARG A 385 -26.47 6.95 25.31
CA ARG A 385 -25.99 8.31 25.52
C ARG A 385 -27.08 9.36 25.24
N GLU A 386 -27.86 9.19 24.19
CA GLU A 386 -29.02 10.05 23.90
C GLU A 386 -30.07 9.97 25.03
N LYS A 387 -30.47 8.76 25.44
CA LYS A 387 -31.37 8.58 26.59
C LYS A 387 -30.84 9.25 27.87
N LEU A 388 -29.53 9.15 28.14
CA LEU A 388 -28.91 9.81 29.28
C LEU A 388 -29.07 11.33 29.18
N TYR A 389 -28.84 11.93 28.01
CA TYR A 389 -29.05 13.36 27.80
C TYR A 389 -30.52 13.77 27.94
N GLU A 390 -31.46 12.96 27.45
CA GLU A 390 -32.89 13.22 27.60
C GLU A 390 -33.31 13.28 29.08
N VAL A 391 -32.92 12.26 29.87
CA VAL A 391 -33.25 12.22 31.29
C VAL A 391 -32.55 13.35 32.04
N THR A 392 -31.27 13.58 31.80
CA THR A 392 -30.50 14.59 32.55
C THR A 392 -30.93 16.02 32.23
N ASN A 393 -31.42 16.31 31.02
CA ASN A 393 -31.92 17.63 30.64
C ASN A 393 -33.42 17.85 30.89
N ASP A 394 -34.18 16.84 31.34
CA ASP A 394 -35.60 17.01 31.65
C ASP A 394 -35.80 17.78 32.97
N THR A 395 -35.63 19.11 32.94
CA THR A 395 -35.76 19.97 34.11
C THR A 395 -37.20 20.04 34.67
N LYS A 396 -38.18 19.43 34.00
CA LYS A 396 -39.56 19.33 34.53
C LYS A 396 -39.69 18.21 35.56
N ARG A 397 -38.82 17.19 35.50
CA ARG A 397 -38.77 16.10 36.48
C ARG A 397 -37.99 16.51 37.72
N ARG A 398 -38.39 15.95 38.86
CA ARG A 398 -37.62 16.06 40.11
C ARG A 398 -36.27 15.35 39.96
N PHE A 399 -35.26 15.80 40.69
CA PHE A 399 -33.93 15.18 40.60
C PHE A 399 -33.93 13.76 41.06
N GLU A 400 -34.70 13.47 42.09
CA GLU A 400 -34.86 12.15 42.68
C GLU A 400 -35.32 11.14 41.63
N GLN A 401 -36.30 11.53 40.81
CA GLN A 401 -36.79 10.71 39.69
C GLN A 401 -35.73 10.55 38.60
N ARG A 402 -35.08 11.66 38.21
CA ARG A 402 -34.00 11.61 37.20
C ARG A 402 -32.83 10.74 37.66
N LEU A 403 -32.47 10.77 38.95
CA LEU A 403 -31.40 9.97 39.52
C LEU A 403 -31.70 8.48 39.37
N VAL A 404 -32.90 8.04 39.78
CA VAL A 404 -33.33 6.65 39.62
C VAL A 404 -33.35 6.25 38.15
N ASP A 405 -33.92 7.09 37.27
CA ASP A 405 -33.98 6.84 35.82
C ASP A 405 -32.57 6.67 35.22
N VAL A 406 -31.63 7.53 35.62
CA VAL A 406 -30.23 7.49 35.15
C VAL A 406 -29.49 6.25 35.67
N LEU A 407 -29.72 5.84 36.93
CA LEU A 407 -29.20 4.58 37.45
C LEU A 407 -29.81 3.38 36.71
N ALA A 408 -31.12 3.40 36.42
CA ALA A 408 -31.80 2.36 35.64
C ALA A 408 -31.20 2.21 34.24
N LEU A 409 -30.89 3.34 33.57
CA LEU A 409 -30.22 3.33 32.27
C LEU A 409 -28.84 2.68 32.35
N GLY A 410 -28.07 2.95 33.40
CA GLY A 410 -26.78 2.31 33.61
C GLY A 410 -26.89 0.80 33.86
N VAL A 411 -27.88 0.36 34.64
CA VAL A 411 -28.18 -1.05 34.86
C VAL A 411 -28.51 -1.77 33.54
N GLU A 412 -29.41 -1.18 32.75
CA GLU A 412 -29.83 -1.73 31.46
C GLU A 412 -28.67 -1.79 30.45
N TYR A 413 -27.89 -0.70 30.32
CA TYR A 413 -26.82 -0.61 29.35
C TYR A 413 -25.62 -1.50 29.68
N LEU A 414 -25.23 -1.54 30.95
CA LEU A 414 -24.11 -2.35 31.40
C LEU A 414 -24.50 -3.83 31.51
N GLY A 415 -25.80 -4.15 31.60
CA GLY A 415 -26.27 -5.52 31.82
C GLY A 415 -25.82 -6.05 33.18
N VAL A 416 -26.07 -5.27 34.23
CA VAL A 416 -25.75 -5.62 35.63
C VAL A 416 -27.02 -5.73 36.47
N ASP A 417 -26.90 -6.18 37.72
CA ASP A 417 -28.06 -6.40 38.59
C ASP A 417 -28.59 -5.10 39.21
N GLN A 418 -27.70 -4.22 39.68
CA GLN A 418 -28.06 -2.96 40.33
C GLN A 418 -27.09 -1.82 40.06
N GLY A 419 -27.60 -0.59 40.17
CA GLY A 419 -26.84 0.65 40.18
C GLY A 419 -27.13 1.43 41.46
N HIS A 420 -26.08 1.92 42.12
CA HIS A 420 -26.14 2.58 43.42
C HIS A 420 -25.55 3.99 43.37
N LEU A 421 -26.19 4.90 44.08
CA LEU A 421 -25.53 6.08 44.62
C LEU A 421 -25.30 5.86 46.11
N VAL A 422 -24.05 6.03 46.55
CA VAL A 422 -23.60 5.71 47.90
C VAL A 422 -22.98 6.96 48.55
N ALA A 423 -23.38 7.25 49.78
CA ALA A 423 -22.70 8.20 50.66
C ALA A 423 -21.68 7.47 51.54
N ILE A 424 -20.49 8.05 51.69
CA ILE A 424 -19.39 7.43 52.43
C ILE A 424 -18.84 8.43 53.45
N ASP A 425 -18.73 8.01 54.71
CA ASP A 425 -17.92 8.69 55.72
C ASP A 425 -16.69 7.82 56.03
N PRO A 426 -15.50 8.16 55.50
CA PRO A 426 -14.28 7.40 55.74
C PRO A 426 -13.84 7.39 57.20
N LYS A 427 -14.15 8.45 57.97
CA LYS A 427 -13.75 8.56 59.38
C LYS A 427 -14.60 7.64 60.26
N ALA A 428 -15.90 7.58 59.98
CA ALA A 428 -16.82 6.66 60.64
C ALA A 428 -16.73 5.23 60.07
N GLY A 429 -16.13 5.06 58.89
CA GLY A 429 -16.06 3.79 58.17
C GLY A 429 -17.43 3.33 57.65
N THR A 430 -18.36 4.26 57.42
CA THR A 430 -19.74 3.96 57.02
C THR A 430 -19.93 4.06 55.51
N HIS A 431 -20.79 3.19 55.00
CA HIS A 431 -21.23 3.14 53.61
C HIS A 431 -22.76 3.07 53.61
N GLU A 432 -23.44 4.09 53.09
CA GLU A 432 -24.90 4.17 53.03
C GLU A 432 -25.39 4.24 51.59
N ILE A 433 -26.29 3.34 51.21
CA ILE A 433 -26.93 3.36 49.90
C ILE A 433 -28.05 4.39 49.92
N ILE A 434 -27.86 5.50 49.23
CA ILE A 434 -28.81 6.62 49.24
C ILE A 434 -29.77 6.62 48.06
N ALA A 435 -29.42 5.93 46.97
CA ALA A 435 -30.35 5.59 45.88
C ALA A 435 -29.93 4.27 45.20
N THR A 436 -30.91 3.51 44.70
CA THR A 436 -30.67 2.30 43.91
C THR A 436 -31.64 2.20 42.73
N SER A 437 -31.25 1.43 41.71
CA SER A 437 -32.12 0.93 40.65
C SER A 437 -31.66 -0.47 40.24
N GLY A 438 -32.58 -1.33 39.77
CA GLY A 438 -32.30 -2.73 39.40
C GLY A 438 -32.95 -3.74 40.35
N ASP A 439 -32.34 -4.93 40.51
CA ASP A 439 -32.88 -6.03 41.32
C ASP A 439 -32.95 -5.65 42.81
N PRO A 440 -34.14 -5.50 43.40
CA PRO A 440 -34.30 -5.11 44.81
C PRO A 440 -33.82 -6.18 45.81
N SER A 441 -33.49 -7.40 45.35
CA SER A 441 -33.04 -8.49 46.22
C SER A 441 -31.59 -8.33 46.72
N LEU A 442 -30.80 -7.47 46.07
CA LEU A 442 -29.38 -7.30 46.38
C LEU A 442 -29.16 -6.32 47.54
N THR A 443 -29.69 -5.10 47.41
CA THR A 443 -29.65 -4.05 48.44
C THR A 443 -30.82 -3.08 48.30
N ALA A 444 -31.13 -2.36 49.38
CA ALA A 444 -32.18 -1.35 49.45
C ALA A 444 -31.63 0.05 49.84
N PRO A 445 -32.30 1.15 49.42
CA PRO A 445 -31.95 2.48 49.87
C PRO A 445 -32.15 2.61 51.39
N GLY A 446 -31.16 3.20 52.07
CA GLY A 446 -31.05 3.28 53.53
C GLY A 446 -30.22 2.15 54.15
N ASP A 447 -29.77 1.16 53.37
CA ASP A 447 -28.87 0.12 53.87
C ASP A 447 -27.51 0.74 54.24
N ILE A 448 -27.11 0.56 55.50
CA ILE A 448 -25.82 0.99 56.04
C ILE A 448 -24.94 -0.24 56.29
N THR A 449 -23.76 -0.25 55.70
CA THR A 449 -22.76 -1.32 55.85
C THR A 449 -21.39 -0.73 56.22
N SER A 450 -20.45 -1.59 56.61
CA SER A 450 -19.07 -1.14 56.82
C SER A 450 -18.41 -0.91 55.47
N LEU A 451 -17.76 0.24 55.30
CA LEU A 451 -16.97 0.54 54.09
C LEU A 451 -15.93 -0.55 53.80
N SER A 452 -15.34 -1.14 54.85
CA SER A 452 -14.35 -2.21 54.72
C SER A 452 -14.86 -3.48 54.03
N GLU A 453 -16.19 -3.67 53.99
CA GLU A 453 -16.86 -4.83 53.39
C GLU A 453 -17.30 -4.61 51.94
N THR A 454 -17.03 -3.45 51.34
CA THR A 454 -17.56 -3.09 50.00
C THR A 454 -16.45 -2.73 49.02
N TYR A 455 -16.67 -2.94 47.72
CA TYR A 455 -15.70 -2.50 46.69
C TYR A 455 -15.56 -0.97 46.64
N CYS A 456 -16.53 -0.21 47.15
CA CYS A 456 -16.46 1.25 47.21
C CYS A 456 -15.21 1.75 47.97
N ARG A 457 -14.67 0.98 48.93
CA ARG A 457 -13.39 1.31 49.59
C ARG A 457 -12.21 1.36 48.62
N ARG A 458 -12.17 0.46 47.64
CA ARG A 458 -11.15 0.43 46.60
C ARG A 458 -11.40 1.54 45.58
N THR A 459 -12.67 1.85 45.30
CA THR A 459 -13.05 2.92 44.37
C THR A 459 -12.59 4.29 44.83
N ILE A 460 -12.69 4.59 46.13
CA ILE A 460 -12.25 5.89 46.66
C ILE A 460 -10.72 6.03 46.75
N GLU A 461 -10.01 4.90 46.79
CA GLU A 461 -8.53 4.85 46.75
C GLU A 461 -7.98 4.89 45.31
N SER A 462 -8.84 4.71 44.31
CA SER A 462 -8.48 4.70 42.90
C SER A 462 -8.38 6.13 42.32
N ASP A 463 -7.37 6.36 41.48
CA ASP A 463 -7.20 7.62 40.74
C ASP A 463 -8.27 7.81 39.64
N GLY A 464 -8.99 6.74 39.27
CA GLY A 464 -10.07 6.75 38.28
C GLY A 464 -11.20 5.78 38.63
N MET A 465 -11.99 5.37 37.65
CA MET A 465 -13.00 4.32 37.86
C MET A 465 -12.36 3.00 38.25
N LEU A 466 -12.98 2.33 39.23
CA LEU A 466 -12.65 0.95 39.55
C LEU A 466 -13.49 0.03 38.66
N SER A 467 -12.83 -0.82 37.88
CA SER A 467 -13.44 -1.80 36.98
C SER A 467 -13.01 -3.22 37.36
N ILE A 468 -13.97 -4.01 37.83
CA ILE A 468 -13.83 -5.42 38.16
C ILE A 468 -14.84 -6.17 37.29
N TYR A 469 -14.38 -6.84 36.24
CA TYR A 469 -15.28 -7.58 35.35
C TYR A 469 -15.51 -9.01 35.82
N ASN A 470 -14.54 -9.59 36.52
CA ASN A 470 -14.63 -10.93 37.09
C ASN A 470 -13.75 -10.99 38.35
N ALA A 471 -14.39 -10.98 39.51
CA ALA A 471 -13.69 -10.96 40.80
C ALA A 471 -12.74 -12.16 40.97
N GLU A 472 -13.17 -13.37 40.64
CA GLU A 472 -12.34 -14.59 40.77
C GLU A 472 -11.12 -14.55 39.84
N GLN A 473 -11.32 -14.23 38.56
CA GLN A 473 -10.20 -14.13 37.60
C GLN A 473 -9.22 -13.02 37.94
N GLN A 474 -9.68 -11.98 38.65
CA GLN A 474 -8.86 -10.86 39.09
C GLN A 474 -8.28 -11.07 40.50
N GLY A 475 -8.44 -12.25 41.12
CA GLY A 475 -7.88 -12.59 42.43
C GLY A 475 -8.53 -11.83 43.59
N LEU A 476 -9.82 -11.55 43.48
CA LEU A 476 -10.66 -10.89 44.48
C LEU A 476 -11.67 -11.85 45.13
N ASP A 477 -11.43 -13.16 45.00
CA ASP A 477 -12.21 -14.22 45.63
C ASP A 477 -12.20 -14.13 47.16
N ASP A 478 -11.09 -13.72 47.77
CA ASP A 478 -11.00 -13.47 49.22
C ASP A 478 -11.49 -12.06 49.64
N ASP A 479 -11.95 -11.23 48.69
CA ASP A 479 -12.39 -9.87 48.99
C ASP A 479 -13.70 -9.89 49.81
N PRO A 480 -13.82 -9.13 50.91
CA PRO A 480 -15.03 -9.06 51.71
C PRO A 480 -16.30 -8.76 50.90
N ALA A 481 -16.20 -7.95 49.85
CA ALA A 481 -17.33 -7.62 49.00
C ALA A 481 -17.81 -8.83 48.18
N TYR A 482 -16.87 -9.64 47.69
CA TYR A 482 -17.16 -10.91 46.99
C TYR A 482 -17.76 -11.93 47.97
N GLN A 483 -17.06 -12.19 49.08
CA GLN A 483 -17.45 -13.22 50.05
C GLN A 483 -18.82 -12.97 50.69
N ARG A 484 -19.15 -11.71 50.97
CA ARG A 484 -20.40 -11.36 51.67
C ARG A 484 -21.59 -11.19 50.74
N TYR A 485 -21.40 -10.51 49.62
CA TYR A 485 -22.50 -10.10 48.74
C TYR A 485 -22.53 -10.88 47.42
N GLY A 486 -21.51 -11.69 47.16
CA GLY A 486 -21.38 -12.46 45.92
C GLY A 486 -21.14 -11.61 44.69
N ILE A 487 -20.58 -10.39 44.83
CA ILE A 487 -20.45 -9.43 43.72
C ILE A 487 -19.32 -9.87 42.77
N GLY A 488 -19.68 -10.59 41.70
CA GLY A 488 -18.76 -11.07 40.68
C GLY A 488 -18.25 -10.00 39.72
N CYS A 489 -19.01 -8.91 39.51
CA CYS A 489 -18.52 -7.73 38.77
C CYS A 489 -18.98 -6.40 39.37
N TYR A 490 -18.14 -5.37 39.19
CA TYR A 490 -18.30 -4.04 39.75
C TYR A 490 -17.68 -2.98 38.82
N LEU A 491 -18.41 -1.91 38.53
CA LEU A 491 -17.90 -0.70 37.89
C LEU A 491 -18.31 0.51 38.73
N GLY A 492 -17.35 1.27 39.25
CA GLY A 492 -17.65 2.39 40.15
C GLY A 492 -16.74 3.59 39.98
N ALA A 493 -17.29 4.77 40.25
CA ALA A 493 -16.60 6.06 40.19
C ALA A 493 -16.77 6.83 41.51
N LYS A 494 -15.71 7.52 41.92
CA LYS A 494 -15.73 8.40 43.09
C LYS A 494 -16.43 9.73 42.80
N ILE A 495 -17.24 10.17 43.77
CA ILE A 495 -17.93 11.46 43.78
C ILE A 495 -17.29 12.32 44.86
N GLU A 496 -16.67 13.40 44.42
CA GLU A 496 -16.09 14.45 45.25
C GLU A 496 -16.86 15.74 44.95
N LEU A 497 -17.29 16.43 46.01
CA LEU A 497 -18.00 17.70 45.96
C LEU A 497 -17.12 18.74 46.65
N ASP A 498 -16.78 19.82 45.94
CA ASP A 498 -15.93 20.91 46.45
C ASP A 498 -14.59 20.46 47.08
N GLY A 499 -14.05 19.34 46.60
CA GLY A 499 -12.79 18.76 47.08
C GLY A 499 -12.92 17.80 48.26
N GLU A 500 -14.13 17.58 48.78
CA GLU A 500 -14.41 16.59 49.82
C GLU A 500 -15.10 15.35 49.23
N LEU A 501 -14.76 14.17 49.75
CA LEU A 501 -15.40 12.92 49.36
C LEU A 501 -16.87 12.93 49.82
N PHE A 502 -17.78 12.79 48.87
CA PHE A 502 -19.20 12.51 49.15
C PHE A 502 -19.47 11.01 49.19
N GLY A 503 -18.92 10.27 48.23
CA GLY A 503 -19.08 8.82 48.14
C GLY A 503 -18.83 8.29 46.74
N THR A 504 -19.64 7.33 46.27
CA THR A 504 -19.45 6.67 44.97
C THR A 504 -20.76 6.48 44.22
N VAL A 505 -20.69 6.46 42.89
CA VAL A 505 -21.71 5.81 42.05
C VAL A 505 -21.13 4.51 41.54
N CYS A 506 -21.88 3.41 41.65
CA CYS A 506 -21.40 2.10 41.22
C CYS A 506 -22.48 1.21 40.63
N PHE A 507 -22.07 0.27 39.81
CA PHE A 507 -22.90 -0.68 39.08
C PHE A 507 -22.36 -2.09 39.35
N VAL A 508 -23.21 -3.00 39.79
CA VAL A 508 -22.80 -4.28 40.33
C VAL A 508 -23.67 -5.43 39.84
N ALA A 509 -23.08 -6.60 39.65
CA ALA A 509 -23.80 -7.84 39.46
C ALA A 509 -23.15 -8.97 40.25
N ARG A 510 -23.95 -9.98 40.64
CA ARG A 510 -23.43 -11.20 41.26
C ARG A 510 -22.70 -12.06 40.26
N ASP A 511 -23.23 -12.16 39.04
CA ASP A 511 -22.60 -12.95 37.99
C ASP A 511 -21.37 -12.21 37.43
N PRO A 512 -20.23 -12.91 37.25
CA PRO A 512 -19.07 -12.33 36.61
C PRO A 512 -19.31 -12.16 35.10
N ARG A 513 -18.62 -11.18 34.50
CA ARG A 513 -18.63 -10.97 33.05
C ARG A 513 -17.58 -11.86 32.39
N SER A 514 -17.84 -12.24 31.13
CA SER A 514 -16.88 -12.96 30.30
C SER A 514 -15.71 -12.09 29.81
N GLY A 515 -15.87 -10.76 29.84
CA GLY A 515 -14.85 -9.81 29.40
C GLY A 515 -14.95 -8.47 30.14
N GLN A 516 -13.90 -7.66 29.99
CA GLN A 516 -13.77 -6.35 30.62
C GLN A 516 -14.91 -5.40 30.23
N PHE A 517 -15.24 -4.45 31.11
CA PHE A 517 -16.10 -3.32 30.74
C PHE A 517 -15.46 -2.53 29.61
N ARG A 518 -16.23 -2.33 28.53
CA ARG A 518 -15.75 -1.67 27.33
C ARG A 518 -15.54 -0.17 27.56
N GLN A 519 -14.77 0.49 26.69
CA GLN A 519 -14.54 1.93 26.78
C GLN A 519 -15.83 2.75 26.66
N ASP A 520 -16.77 2.33 25.82
CA ASP A 520 -18.11 2.96 25.69
C ASP A 520 -18.96 2.79 26.96
N GLU A 521 -18.80 1.69 27.69
CA GLU A 521 -19.47 1.44 28.98
C GLU A 521 -18.91 2.35 30.08
N GLN A 522 -17.58 2.45 30.17
CA GLN A 522 -16.90 3.32 31.13
C GLN A 522 -17.21 4.80 30.86
N ALA A 523 -17.16 5.24 29.59
CA ALA A 523 -17.48 6.62 29.22
C ALA A 523 -18.93 7.01 29.58
N PHE A 524 -19.88 6.06 29.47
CA PHE A 524 -21.26 6.28 29.93
C PHE A 524 -21.33 6.56 31.43
N VAL A 525 -20.67 5.75 32.25
CA VAL A 525 -20.61 5.93 33.72
C VAL A 525 -19.89 7.23 34.09
N GLU A 526 -18.87 7.62 33.34
CA GLU A 526 -18.17 8.89 33.55
C GLU A 526 -19.07 10.11 33.29
N LEU A 527 -19.83 10.10 32.18
CA LEU A 527 -20.80 11.15 31.86
C LEU A 527 -21.88 11.27 32.95
N LEU A 528 -22.41 10.12 33.39
CA LEU A 528 -23.35 10.02 34.48
C LEU A 528 -22.77 10.60 35.77
N THR A 529 -21.55 10.20 36.13
CA THR A 529 -20.84 10.68 37.34
C THR A 529 -20.64 12.19 37.30
N ARG A 530 -20.26 12.74 36.13
CA ARG A 530 -20.09 14.19 35.96
C ARG A 530 -21.39 14.95 36.13
N TRP A 531 -22.50 14.42 35.61
CA TRP A 531 -23.83 14.98 35.83
C TRP A 531 -24.22 14.94 37.32
N LEU A 532 -23.99 13.83 38.01
CA LEU A 532 -24.26 13.70 39.44
C LEU A 532 -23.48 14.72 40.26
N LYS A 533 -22.16 14.86 40.02
CA LYS A 533 -21.32 15.87 40.69
C LYS A 533 -21.92 17.27 40.55
N TYR A 534 -22.32 17.64 39.33
CA TYR A 534 -22.91 18.95 39.05
C TYR A 534 -24.26 19.17 39.76
N GLU A 535 -25.18 18.20 39.71
CA GLU A 535 -26.50 18.33 40.36
C GLU A 535 -26.41 18.29 41.89
N LEU A 536 -25.53 17.47 42.47
CA LEU A 536 -25.33 17.37 43.92
C LEU A 536 -24.72 18.66 44.48
N SER A 537 -23.66 19.20 43.86
CA SER A 537 -23.08 20.51 44.26
C SER A 537 -24.09 21.65 44.21
N ARG A 538 -25.05 21.61 43.26
CA ARG A 538 -26.06 22.68 43.13
C ARG A 538 -27.14 22.62 44.22
N ARG A 539 -27.33 21.49 44.88
CA ARG A 539 -28.47 21.21 45.78
C ARG A 539 -28.09 21.13 47.25
N ASP A 540 -26.91 21.68 47.61
CA ASP A 540 -26.31 21.67 48.94
C ASP A 540 -27.34 21.68 50.09
N GLY A 541 -27.52 20.51 50.73
CA GLY A 541 -28.38 20.32 51.90
C GLY A 541 -29.91 20.30 51.68
N GLN A 542 -30.41 20.36 50.43
CA GLN A 542 -31.86 20.41 50.13
C GLN A 542 -32.48 19.07 49.72
N ILE A 543 -31.71 17.99 49.68
CA ILE A 543 -32.18 16.65 49.28
C ILE A 543 -32.53 15.84 50.52
N GLN A 544 -33.75 15.32 50.58
CA GLN A 544 -34.14 14.33 51.61
C GLN A 544 -33.84 12.92 51.10
N TRP A 545 -32.89 12.26 51.75
CA TRP A 545 -32.52 10.86 51.52
C TRP A 545 -33.31 9.92 52.47
N PRO A 546 -33.42 8.61 52.17
CA PRO A 546 -32.99 7.90 50.96
C PRO A 546 -34.06 7.93 49.85
N LEU A 547 -33.67 7.63 48.60
CA LEU A 547 -34.54 7.65 47.42
C LEU A 547 -34.78 6.23 46.90
N GLN A 548 -36.05 5.87 46.70
CA GLN A 548 -36.48 4.62 46.06
C GLN A 548 -37.11 4.91 44.70
N SER A 549 -37.02 3.92 43.79
CA SER A 549 -37.66 3.93 42.47
C SER A 549 -39.17 3.98 42.51
#